data_AF-A0A183EDL1-F1
#
_entry.id   AF-A0A183EDL1-F1
#
_cell.length_a   1.000
_cell.length_b   1.000
_cell.length_c   1.000
_cell.angle_alpha   90.00
_cell.angle_beta   90.00
_cell.angle_gamma   90.00
#
_symmetry.space_group_name_H-M   'P 1'
#
loop_
_entity.id
_entity.type
_entity.pdbx_description
1 polymer ?
#
loop_
_entity_poly.entity_id
_entity_poly.type
_entity_poly.pdbx_seq_one_letter_code
_entity_poly.pdbx_strand_id
1 'polypeptide(L)'
;MKQMWLQIPYFCGTHYFCSEVGNKRALEQAKWNLVNHYLVVGLSEQMRDFIELLEVLLPSFFRGALQHFDSLDEKHANLRHTNHKAPPSKATVEAVRDDPIYMMEREFYDFAQEHFNEIFRRSKDDTNGQILPQQFHYEKIKPL
;
A
#
# COMPACT_ATOMS: atom_id res chain seq x y z
N MET A 1 1.70 22.19 -10.35
CA MET A 1 1.38 20.88 -9.77
C MET A 1 2.60 19.96 -9.55
N LYS A 2 3.84 20.42 -9.78
CA LYS A 2 5.07 19.66 -9.46
C LYS A 2 5.15 19.10 -8.02
N GLN A 3 4.49 19.77 -7.07
CA GLN A 3 4.43 19.37 -5.66
C GLN A 3 3.71 18.04 -5.41
N MET A 4 2.96 17.53 -6.40
CA MET A 4 2.24 16.27 -6.26
C MET A 4 3.10 15.04 -6.56
N TRP A 5 4.27 15.24 -7.19
CA TRP A 5 5.24 14.18 -7.46
C TRP A 5 5.99 13.81 -6.19
N LEU A 6 5.50 12.79 -5.48
CA LEU A 6 5.99 12.43 -4.15
C LEU A 6 6.08 10.92 -3.96
N GLN A 7 5.00 10.16 -4.13
CA GLN A 7 5.05 8.73 -3.81
C GLN A 7 5.94 7.97 -4.81
N ILE A 8 5.85 8.32 -6.10
CA ILE A 8 6.67 7.70 -7.13
C ILE A 8 8.18 7.84 -6.82
N PRO A 9 8.74 9.03 -6.54
CA PRO A 9 10.13 9.18 -6.10
C PRO A 9 10.51 8.30 -4.90
N TYR A 10 9.65 8.23 -3.87
CA TYR A 10 9.92 7.45 -2.66
C TYR A 10 10.09 5.96 -2.96
N PHE A 11 9.26 5.41 -3.85
CA PHE A 11 9.36 4.01 -4.27
C PHE A 11 10.41 3.80 -5.36
N CYS A 12 10.65 4.77 -6.25
CA CYS A 12 11.66 4.70 -7.30
C CYS A 12 13.09 4.66 -6.72
N GLY A 13 13.32 5.40 -5.62
CA GLY A 13 14.60 5.45 -4.91
C GLY A 13 15.44 6.67 -5.28
N THR A 14 16.77 6.51 -5.21
CA THR A 14 17.73 7.63 -5.28
C THR A 14 18.40 7.82 -6.64
N HIS A 15 17.93 7.12 -7.68
CA HIS A 15 18.43 7.35 -9.04
C HIS A 15 18.06 8.76 -9.52
N TYR A 16 18.93 9.38 -10.34
CA TYR A 16 18.74 10.77 -10.79
C TYR A 16 17.36 11.01 -11.44
N PHE A 17 16.88 10.05 -12.23
CA PHE A 17 15.60 10.15 -12.94
C PHE A 17 14.38 10.03 -12.01
N CYS A 18 14.53 9.52 -10.78
CA CYS A 18 13.44 9.44 -9.80
C CYS A 18 13.00 10.83 -9.32
N SER A 19 13.94 11.77 -9.25
CA SER A 19 13.67 13.16 -8.85
C SER A 19 13.18 14.03 -10.02
N GLU A 20 13.21 13.53 -11.25
CA GLU A 20 12.68 14.22 -12.42
C GLU A 20 11.15 14.12 -12.45
N VAL A 21 10.47 15.25 -12.24
CA VAL A 21 9.00 15.31 -12.19
C VAL A 21 8.40 14.87 -13.52
N GLY A 22 7.49 13.89 -13.48
CA GLY A 22 6.81 13.36 -14.67
C GLY A 22 7.65 12.39 -15.50
N ASN A 23 8.76 11.88 -14.95
CA ASN A 23 9.58 10.91 -15.66
C ASN A 23 8.90 9.52 -15.68
N LYS A 24 8.59 9.01 -16.88
CA LYS A 24 7.93 7.70 -17.06
C LYS A 24 8.76 6.53 -16.54
N ARG A 25 10.10 6.61 -16.66
CA ARG A 25 10.99 5.58 -16.12
C ARG A 25 10.91 5.52 -14.61
N ALA A 26 10.71 6.65 -13.94
CA ALA A 26 10.55 6.69 -12.49
C ALA A 26 9.28 5.96 -12.03
N LEU A 27 8.17 6.15 -12.73
CA LEU A 27 6.92 5.43 -12.49
C LEU A 27 7.12 3.90 -12.63
N GLU A 28 7.73 3.46 -13.73
CA GLU A 28 7.95 2.04 -13.97
C GLU A 28 8.93 1.43 -12.95
N GLN A 29 9.99 2.16 -12.58
CA GLN A 29 10.90 1.73 -11.53
C GLN A 29 10.22 1.65 -10.17
N ALA A 30 9.33 2.59 -9.84
CA ALA A 30 8.57 2.57 -8.60
C ALA A 30 7.65 1.34 -8.52
N LYS A 31 6.92 1.03 -9.59
CA LYS A 31 6.10 -0.20 -9.68
C LYS A 31 6.95 -1.47 -9.54
N TRP A 32 8.08 -1.51 -10.23
CA TRP A 32 8.99 -2.66 -10.17
C TRP A 32 9.56 -2.84 -8.76
N ASN A 33 10.01 -1.75 -8.11
CA ASN A 33 10.50 -1.80 -6.73
C ASN A 33 9.41 -2.25 -5.76
N LEU A 34 8.19 -1.73 -5.89
CA LEU A 34 7.05 -2.12 -5.05
C LEU A 34 6.85 -3.63 -5.06
N VAL A 35 6.89 -4.27 -6.23
CA VAL A 35 6.68 -5.72 -6.36
C VAL A 35 7.89 -6.54 -5.90
N ASN A 36 9.11 -6.09 -6.22
CA ASN A 36 10.31 -6.93 -6.08
C ASN A 36 11.09 -6.69 -4.78
N HIS A 37 10.86 -5.57 -4.09
CA HIS A 37 11.71 -5.14 -2.97
C HIS A 37 10.94 -4.76 -1.69
N TYR A 38 9.62 -4.64 -1.75
CA TYR A 38 8.79 -4.46 -0.55
C TYR A 38 8.11 -5.77 -0.18
N LEU A 39 8.10 -6.09 1.12
CA LEU A 39 7.38 -7.26 1.62
C LEU A 39 5.87 -7.15 1.35
N VAL A 40 5.31 -5.99 1.68
CA VAL A 40 3.91 -5.61 1.43
C VAL A 40 3.79 -4.09 1.52
N VAL A 41 2.91 -3.50 0.72
CA VAL A 41 2.58 -2.07 0.73
C VAL A 41 1.08 -1.92 0.95
N GLY A 42 0.69 -1.32 2.08
CA GLY A 42 -0.70 -1.07 2.42
C GLY A 42 -1.20 0.30 1.97
N LEU A 43 -2.50 0.53 2.18
CA LEU A 43 -3.17 1.81 1.91
C LEU A 43 -3.64 2.44 3.21
N SER A 44 -3.60 3.77 3.28
CA SER A 44 -4.09 4.53 4.44
C SER A 44 -5.57 4.25 4.70
N GLU A 45 -6.37 4.09 3.64
CA GLU A 45 -7.80 3.79 3.71
C GLU A 45 -8.11 2.35 4.15
N GLN A 46 -7.14 1.44 4.05
CA GLN A 46 -7.25 0.02 4.40
C GLN A 46 -6.25 -0.38 5.50
N MET A 47 -6.02 0.52 6.47
CA MET A 47 -5.01 0.33 7.52
C MET A 47 -5.23 -0.93 8.35
N ARG A 48 -6.49 -1.24 8.68
CA ARG A 48 -6.85 -2.42 9.47
C ARG A 48 -6.42 -3.72 8.78
N ASP A 49 -6.73 -3.85 7.49
CA ASP A 49 -6.40 -5.02 6.67
C ASP A 49 -4.89 -5.16 6.49
N PHE A 50 -4.19 -4.03 6.36
CA PHE A 50 -2.72 -4.01 6.32
C PHE A 50 -2.09 -4.51 7.62
N ILE A 51 -2.60 -4.07 8.78
CA ILE A 51 -2.12 -4.54 10.10
C ILE A 51 -2.41 -6.02 10.28
N GLU A 52 -3.60 -6.48 9.91
CA GLU A 52 -3.97 -7.90 9.96
C GLU A 52 -2.98 -8.76 9.14
N LEU A 53 -2.67 -8.33 7.93
CA LEU A 53 -1.73 -9.04 7.06
C LEU A 53 -0.31 -9.04 7.63
N LEU A 54 0.15 -7.92 8.21
CA LEU A 54 1.47 -7.83 8.84
C LEU A 54 1.60 -8.74 10.08
N GLU A 55 0.54 -8.89 10.86
CA GLU A 55 0.53 -9.80 12.02
C GLU A 55 0.77 -11.26 11.59
N VAL A 56 0.25 -11.66 10.43
CA VAL A 56 0.46 -12.99 9.83
C VAL A 56 1.86 -13.12 9.24
N LEU A 57 2.31 -12.12 8.46
CA LEU A 57 3.59 -12.17 7.74
C LEU A 57 4.79 -12.05 8.67
N LEU A 58 4.69 -11.23 9.72
CA LEU A 58 5.78 -10.87 10.63
C LEU A 58 5.34 -10.94 12.11
N PRO A 59 4.91 -12.11 12.61
CA PRO A 59 4.36 -12.24 13.97
C PRO A 59 5.37 -11.92 15.07
N SER A 60 6.68 -11.97 14.81
CA SER A 60 7.69 -11.54 15.78
C SER A 60 7.62 -10.04 16.10
N PHE A 61 7.11 -9.24 15.17
CA PHE A 61 6.97 -7.78 15.32
C PHE A 61 5.54 -7.36 15.61
N PHE A 62 4.55 -8.00 14.97
CA PHE A 62 3.16 -7.52 14.92
C PHE A 62 2.16 -8.40 15.67
N ARG A 63 2.60 -9.40 16.45
CA ARG A 63 1.68 -10.20 17.27
C ARG A 63 0.87 -9.31 18.24
N GLY A 64 -0.45 -9.41 18.17
CA GLY A 64 -1.41 -8.62 18.93
C GLY A 64 -1.67 -7.22 18.36
N ALA A 65 -1.07 -6.85 17.22
CA ALA A 65 -1.20 -5.51 16.65
C ALA A 65 -2.63 -5.23 16.17
N LEU A 66 -3.29 -6.21 15.54
CA LEU A 66 -4.67 -6.02 15.08
C LEU A 66 -5.62 -5.84 16.27
N GLN A 67 -5.49 -6.70 17.29
CA GLN A 67 -6.28 -6.59 18.51
C GLN A 67 -6.06 -5.24 19.20
N HIS A 68 -4.80 -4.78 19.26
CA HIS A 68 -4.49 -3.47 19.81
C HIS A 68 -5.15 -2.35 18.99
N PHE A 69 -5.01 -2.37 17.67
CA PHE A 69 -5.60 -1.38 16.77
C PHE A 69 -7.13 -1.31 16.90
N ASP A 70 -7.79 -2.46 16.93
CA ASP A 70 -9.26 -2.56 17.11
C ASP A 70 -9.73 -2.09 18.50
N SER A 71 -8.85 -2.07 19.49
CA SER A 71 -9.16 -1.57 20.84
C SER A 71 -9.01 -0.04 20.99
N LEU A 72 -8.40 0.63 20.00
CA LEU A 72 -8.19 2.07 20.02
C LEU A 72 -9.51 2.81 19.75
N ASP A 73 -9.70 3.96 20.39
CA ASP A 73 -10.72 4.90 19.94
C ASP A 73 -10.30 5.58 18.61
N GLU A 74 -11.23 6.26 17.97
CA GLU A 74 -10.99 6.90 16.66
C GLU A 74 -9.83 7.90 16.68
N LYS A 75 -9.61 8.59 17.80
CA LYS A 75 -8.53 9.58 17.95
C LYS A 75 -7.17 8.90 18.02
N HIS A 76 -7.07 7.75 18.68
CA HIS A 76 -5.84 6.99 18.80
C HIS A 76 -5.57 6.11 17.57
N ALA A 77 -6.61 5.66 16.86
CA ALA A 77 -6.46 5.04 15.54
C ALA A 77 -5.98 6.05 14.49
N ASN A 78 -6.32 7.34 14.64
CA ASN A 78 -5.96 8.43 13.71
C ASN A 78 -5.20 9.58 14.39
N LEU A 79 -4.01 9.29 14.94
CA LEU A 79 -3.25 10.20 15.82
C LEU A 79 -2.96 11.61 15.29
N ARG A 80 -2.91 11.80 13.97
CA ARG A 80 -2.48 13.07 13.34
C ARG A 80 -3.53 13.60 12.35
N HIS A 81 -4.79 13.65 12.77
CA HIS A 81 -5.84 14.26 11.98
C HIS A 81 -5.61 15.78 11.77
N THR A 82 -5.94 16.27 10.58
CA THR A 82 -5.83 17.70 10.24
C THR A 82 -7.06 18.45 10.74
N ASN A 83 -6.91 19.32 11.74
CA ASN A 83 -8.04 19.99 12.40
C ASN A 83 -8.93 20.81 11.46
N HIS A 84 -8.37 21.44 10.42
CA HIS A 84 -9.10 22.35 9.54
C HIS A 84 -8.95 21.90 8.09
N LYS A 85 -9.73 20.89 7.71
CA LYS A 85 -9.76 20.35 6.34
C LYS A 85 -10.87 21.02 5.55
N ALA A 86 -10.50 21.89 4.60
CA ALA A 86 -11.43 22.38 3.60
C ALA A 86 -11.49 21.38 2.44
N PRO A 87 -12.65 20.77 2.14
CA PRO A 87 -12.76 19.89 0.98
C PRO A 87 -12.56 20.70 -0.31
N PRO A 88 -11.84 20.14 -1.31
CA PRO A 88 -11.67 20.82 -2.58
C PRO A 88 -12.99 20.94 -3.34
N SER A 89 -13.14 22.01 -4.13
CA SER A 89 -14.29 22.17 -5.01
C SER A 89 -14.27 21.16 -6.16
N LYS A 90 -15.42 20.86 -6.77
CA LYS A 90 -15.50 19.95 -7.93
C LYS A 90 -14.60 20.41 -9.07
N ALA A 91 -14.65 21.71 -9.42
CA ALA A 91 -13.81 22.30 -10.44
C ALA A 91 -12.30 22.16 -10.13
N THR A 92 -11.92 22.27 -8.84
CA THR A 92 -10.54 22.04 -8.41
C THR A 92 -10.14 20.58 -8.58
N VAL A 93 -11.01 19.64 -8.19
CA VAL A 93 -10.74 18.20 -8.35
C VAL A 93 -10.59 17.82 -9.82
N GLU A 94 -11.45 18.34 -10.70
CA GLU A 94 -11.38 18.14 -12.15
C GLU A 94 -10.07 18.68 -12.71
N ALA A 95 -9.71 19.92 -12.38
CA ALA A 95 -8.44 20.51 -12.82
C ALA A 95 -7.20 19.74 -12.34
N VAL A 96 -7.24 19.16 -11.14
CA VAL A 96 -6.18 18.28 -10.63
C VAL A 96 -6.15 16.95 -11.37
N ARG A 97 -7.32 16.36 -11.67
CA ARG A 97 -7.42 15.09 -12.39
C ARG A 97 -6.90 15.17 -13.82
N ASP A 98 -7.03 16.33 -14.45
CA ASP A 98 -6.53 16.60 -15.80
C ASP A 98 -5.01 16.87 -15.84
N ASP A 99 -4.33 16.99 -14.70
CA ASP A 99 -2.90 17.22 -14.64
C ASP A 99 -2.08 15.95 -14.93
N PRO A 100 -1.10 15.99 -15.85
CA PRO A 100 -0.29 14.81 -16.19
C PRO A 100 0.48 14.21 -15.01
N ILE A 101 0.92 15.02 -14.03
CA ILE A 101 1.66 14.53 -12.86
C ILE A 101 0.70 13.81 -11.91
N TYR A 102 -0.51 14.35 -11.73
CA TYR A 102 -1.56 13.64 -11.01
C TYR A 102 -1.87 12.28 -11.62
N MET A 103 -2.05 12.23 -12.94
CA MET A 103 -2.40 10.98 -13.64
C MET A 103 -1.37 9.89 -13.37
N MET A 104 -0.08 10.22 -13.39
CA MET A 104 0.99 9.26 -13.08
C MET A 104 0.98 8.82 -11.61
N GLU A 105 0.85 9.75 -10.67
CA GLU A 105 0.75 9.42 -9.23
C GLU A 105 -0.50 8.59 -8.92
N ARG A 106 -1.62 8.88 -9.59
CA ARG A 106 -2.85 8.11 -9.50
C ARG A 106 -2.66 6.71 -10.05
N GLU A 107 -2.02 6.57 -11.21
CA GLU A 107 -1.68 5.28 -11.81
C GLU A 107 -0.81 4.43 -10.87
N PHE A 108 0.18 5.03 -10.22
CA PHE A 108 0.99 4.32 -9.21
C PHE A 108 0.17 3.89 -7.99
N TYR A 109 -0.70 4.76 -7.47
CA TYR A 109 -1.60 4.42 -6.37
C TYR A 109 -2.55 3.28 -6.75
N ASP A 110 -3.15 3.33 -7.94
CA ASP A 110 -4.07 2.29 -8.44
C ASP A 110 -3.35 0.94 -8.55
N PHE A 111 -2.12 0.94 -9.07
CA PHE A 111 -1.27 -0.24 -9.12
C PHE A 111 -0.98 -0.81 -7.72
N ALA A 112 -0.60 0.04 -6.76
CA ALA A 112 -0.34 -0.38 -5.38
C ALA A 112 -1.60 -0.95 -4.72
N GLN A 113 -2.76 -0.32 -4.98
CA GLN A 113 -4.05 -0.78 -4.47
C GLN A 113 -4.44 -2.14 -5.03
N GLU A 114 -4.36 -2.34 -6.34
CA GLU A 114 -4.65 -3.63 -6.97
C GLU A 114 -3.72 -4.72 -6.44
N HIS A 115 -2.43 -4.42 -6.33
CA HIS A 115 -1.44 -5.35 -5.80
C HIS A 115 -1.72 -5.75 -4.34
N PHE A 116 -2.01 -4.79 -3.46
CA PHE A 116 -2.35 -5.05 -2.07
C PHE A 116 -3.64 -5.89 -1.95
N ASN A 117 -4.70 -5.49 -2.67
CA ASN A 117 -5.98 -6.18 -2.65
C ASN A 117 -5.83 -7.64 -3.11
N GLU A 118 -5.02 -7.91 -4.13
CA GLU A 118 -4.76 -9.27 -4.60
C GLU A 118 -4.00 -10.11 -3.57
N ILE A 119 -2.98 -9.55 -2.90
CA ILE A 119 -2.27 -10.26 -1.83
C ILE A 119 -3.22 -10.57 -0.67
N PHE A 120 -3.99 -9.57 -0.23
CA PHE A 120 -4.92 -9.73 0.89
C PHE A 120 -6.05 -10.70 0.57
N ARG A 121 -6.61 -10.64 -0.64
CA ARG A 121 -7.63 -11.60 -1.09
C ARG A 121 -7.09 -13.04 -1.07
N ARG A 122 -5.84 -13.25 -1.52
CA ARG A 122 -5.20 -14.58 -1.53
C ARG A 122 -4.82 -15.10 -0.15
N SER A 123 -4.68 -14.22 0.84
CA SER A 123 -4.41 -14.64 2.22
C SER A 123 -5.67 -15.03 2.98
N LYS A 124 -6.87 -14.79 2.42
CA LYS A 124 -8.16 -14.97 3.07
C LYS A 124 -8.94 -16.16 2.53
N ASP A 125 -9.73 -16.78 3.39
CA ASP A 125 -10.73 -17.78 3.03
C ASP A 125 -12.01 -17.08 2.54
N ASP A 126 -12.43 -17.41 1.31
CA ASP A 126 -13.62 -16.83 0.67
C ASP A 126 -14.92 -17.08 1.44
N THR A 127 -14.97 -18.09 2.33
CA THR A 127 -16.19 -18.48 3.05
C THR A 127 -16.40 -17.75 4.37
N ASN A 128 -15.33 -17.44 5.10
CA ASN A 128 -15.41 -16.89 6.46
C ASN A 128 -14.56 -15.63 6.68
N GLY A 129 -13.77 -15.21 5.68
CA GLY A 129 -12.93 -14.01 5.77
C GLY A 129 -11.79 -14.12 6.79
N GLN A 130 -11.43 -15.32 7.24
CA GLN A 130 -10.27 -15.56 8.09
C GLN A 130 -9.03 -15.79 7.23
N ILE A 131 -7.85 -15.60 7.84
CA ILE A 131 -6.59 -15.88 7.17
C ILE A 131 -6.43 -17.38 6.96
N LEU A 132 -6.02 -17.78 5.75
CA LEU A 132 -5.81 -19.17 5.38
C LEU A 132 -4.65 -19.78 6.19
N PRO A 133 -4.79 -21.03 6.67
CA PRO A 133 -3.67 -21.77 7.25
C PRO A 133 -2.64 -22.14 6.16
N GLN A 134 -1.52 -22.74 6.58
CA GLN A 134 -0.49 -23.22 5.65
C GLN A 134 -1.10 -24.16 4.60
N GLN A 135 -1.03 -23.75 3.32
CA GLN A 135 -1.64 -24.47 2.19
C GLN A 135 -0.68 -25.37 1.41
N PHE A 136 0.58 -25.46 1.83
CA PHE A 136 1.58 -26.30 1.17
C PHE A 136 2.31 -27.19 2.17
N HIS A 137 2.74 -28.36 1.71
CA HIS A 137 3.63 -29.24 2.45
C HIS A 137 4.65 -29.84 1.48
N TYR A 138 5.74 -30.36 2.02
CA TYR A 138 6.76 -31.04 1.23
C TYR A 138 6.47 -32.54 1.18
N GLU A 139 6.49 -33.11 -0.01
CA GLU A 139 6.35 -34.55 -0.23
C GLU A 139 7.56 -35.09 -1.01
N LYS A 140 7.74 -36.42 -1.00
CA LYS A 140 8.77 -37.14 -1.79
C LYS A 140 10.21 -36.69 -1.53
N ILE A 141 10.52 -36.28 -0.30
CA ILE A 141 11.89 -35.99 0.14
C ILE A 141 12.68 -37.31 0.16
N LYS A 142 13.69 -37.44 -0.72
CA LYS A 142 14.60 -38.59 -0.74
C LYS A 142 15.89 -38.25 -0.01
N PRO A 143 16.50 -39.21 0.71
CA PRO A 143 17.85 -39.02 1.23
C PRO A 143 18.83 -38.83 0.07
N LEU A 144 19.84 -37.98 0.31
CA LEU A 144 20.98 -37.78 -0.58
C LEU A 144 21.80 -39.07 -0.72
#